data_AF-A0A955QM59-F1
#
_entry.id   AF-A0A955QM59-F1
#
_cell.length_a   1.000
_cell.length_b   1.000
_cell.length_c   1.000
_cell.angle_alpha   90.00
_cell.angle_beta   90.00
_cell.angle_gamma   90.00
#
_symmetry.space_group_name_H-M   'P 1'
#
loop_
_entity.id
_entity.type
_entity.pdbx_description
1 polymer ?
#
loop_
_entity_poly.entity_id
_entity_poly.type
_entity_poly.pdbx_seq_one_letter_code
_entity_poly.pdbx_strand_id
1 'polypeptide(L)' 'MGLIDLRSDTVTKPTSAMREAMAQAEVGDDVYGEDPTVNRLEAMAADLLGKEAGLFVPTGVMGNQLAIR' A
#
# COMPACT_ATOMS: atom_id res chain seq x y z
N MET A 1 -4.19 -7.04 -29.94
CA MET A 1 -4.99 -7.47 -28.78
C MET A 1 -4.00 -7.97 -27.72
N GLY A 2 -4.01 -7.41 -26.52
CA GLY A 2 -3.15 -7.90 -25.44
C GLY A 2 -3.56 -9.33 -25.01
N LEU A 3 -2.64 -10.06 -24.39
CA LEU A 3 -2.92 -11.37 -23.79
C LEU A 3 -4.05 -11.22 -22.74
N ILE A 4 -5.09 -12.06 -22.82
CA ILE A 4 -6.09 -12.18 -21.76
C ILE A 4 -5.49 -13.08 -20.67
N ASP A 5 -5.08 -12.46 -19.56
CA ASP A 5 -4.42 -13.15 -18.45
C ASP A 5 -5.40 -13.36 -17.29
N LEU A 6 -5.79 -14.61 -17.05
CA LEU A 6 -6.76 -15.03 -16.02
C LEU A 6 -6.11 -15.83 -14.88
N ARG A 7 -4.78 -15.78 -14.75
CA ARG A 7 -4.06 -16.56 -13.73
C ARG A 7 -4.36 -16.10 -12.31
N SER A 8 -4.51 -14.79 -12.10
CA SER A 8 -4.70 -14.15 -10.79
C SER A 8 -5.04 -12.67 -10.99
N ASP A 9 -5.67 -12.03 -10.01
CA ASP A 9 -5.84 -10.57 -9.97
C ASP A 9 -4.51 -9.82 -9.71
N THR A 10 -3.55 -10.48 -9.06
CA THR A 10 -2.20 -9.91 -8.80
C THR A 10 -1.41 -9.52 -10.05
N VAL A 11 -1.84 -9.90 -11.24
CA VAL A 11 -1.23 -9.48 -12.53
C VAL A 11 -1.59 -8.04 -12.93
N THR A 12 -2.43 -7.35 -12.15
CA THR A 12 -2.78 -5.94 -12.38
C THR A 12 -1.56 -5.06 -12.55
N LYS A 13 -1.66 -4.08 -13.46
CA LYS A 13 -0.64 -3.05 -13.67
C LYS A 13 -1.16 -1.71 -13.14
N PRO A 14 -0.30 -0.86 -12.55
CA PRO A 14 -0.67 0.50 -12.19
C PRO A 14 -1.22 1.28 -13.39
N THR A 15 -2.36 1.94 -13.19
CA THR A 15 -2.95 2.87 -14.17
C THR A 15 -2.04 4.09 -14.34
N SER A 16 -2.27 4.88 -15.40
CA SER A 16 -1.49 6.11 -15.62
C SER A 16 -1.62 7.09 -14.45
N ALA A 17 -2.84 7.29 -13.92
CA ALA A 17 -3.08 8.16 -12.77
C ALA A 17 -2.35 7.67 -11.51
N MET A 18 -2.32 6.35 -11.26
CA MET A 18 -1.56 5.78 -10.14
C MET A 18 -0.06 6.01 -10.31
N ARG A 19 0.47 5.88 -11.54
CA ARG A 19 1.89 6.16 -11.83
C ARG A 19 2.25 7.62 -11.58
N GLU A 20 1.39 8.54 -11.98
CA GLU A 20 1.56 9.97 -11.73
C GLU A 20 1.52 10.27 -10.23
N ALA A 21 0.55 9.74 -9.50
CA ALA A 21 0.46 9.89 -8.05
C ALA A 21 1.70 9.35 -7.32
N MET A 22 2.21 8.18 -7.72
CA MET A 22 3.45 7.63 -7.16
C MET A 22 4.66 8.52 -7.46
N ALA A 23 4.77 9.05 -8.68
CA ALA A 23 5.91 9.89 -9.08
C ALA A 23 5.91 11.27 -8.40
N GLN A 24 4.74 11.78 -7.99
CA GLN A 24 4.57 13.08 -7.34
C GLN A 24 4.37 12.98 -5.82
N ALA A 25 4.45 11.78 -5.24
CA ALA A 25 4.23 11.60 -3.81
C ALA A 25 5.32 12.32 -3.00
N GLU A 26 4.90 13.02 -1.95
CA GLU A 26 5.82 13.47 -0.90
C GLU A 26 6.26 12.24 -0.09
N VAL A 27 7.57 12.09 0.12
CA VAL A 27 8.17 10.92 0.76
C VAL A 27 9.15 11.36 1.84
N GLY A 28 9.45 10.43 2.75
CA GLY A 28 10.39 10.64 3.86
C GLY A 28 11.01 9.32 4.31
N ASP A 29 11.74 9.35 5.43
CA ASP A 29 12.26 8.12 6.03
C ASP A 29 11.18 7.50 6.94
N ASP A 30 10.58 6.42 6.46
CA ASP A 30 9.52 5.68 7.16
C ASP A 30 10.00 5.04 8.48
N VAL A 31 11.30 4.72 8.61
CA VAL A 31 11.84 4.18 9.87
C VAL A 31 11.77 5.22 10.99
N TYR A 32 11.88 6.50 10.64
CA TYR A 32 11.69 7.61 11.56
C TYR A 32 10.22 8.12 11.60
N GLY A 33 9.31 7.51 10.84
CA GLY A 33 7.91 7.93 10.74
C GLY A 33 7.70 9.24 9.98
N GLU A 34 8.67 9.63 9.14
CA GLU A 34 8.70 10.92 8.46
C GLU A 34 8.11 10.88 7.03
N ASP A 35 7.64 9.73 6.56
CA ASP A 35 6.98 9.62 5.25
C ASP A 35 5.49 10.04 5.31
N PRO A 36 5.12 11.22 4.77
CA PRO A 36 3.76 11.72 4.88
C PRO A 36 2.75 10.89 4.07
N THR A 37 3.19 10.22 3.01
CA THR A 37 2.32 9.40 2.16
C THR A 37 2.00 8.07 2.84
N VAL A 38 3.00 7.42 3.47
CA VAL A 38 2.79 6.21 4.27
C VAL A 38 1.88 6.51 5.46
N ASN A 39 2.19 7.55 6.24
CA ASN A 39 1.39 7.97 7.39
C ASN A 39 -0.10 8.21 7.01
N ARG A 40 -0.34 8.87 5.87
CA ARG A 40 -1.70 9.10 5.37
C ARG A 40 -2.40 7.81 4.94
N LEU A 41 -1.70 6.88 4.31
CA LEU A 41 -2.24 5.58 3.91
C LEU A 41 -2.68 4.77 5.14
N GLU A 42 -1.83 4.71 6.16
CA GLU A 42 -2.10 3.98 7.40
C GLU A 42 -3.26 4.59 8.18
N ALA A 43 -3.28 5.91 8.35
CA ALA A 43 -4.37 6.61 9.02
C ALA A 43 -5.72 6.41 8.29
N MET A 44 -5.72 6.49 6.96
CA MET A 44 -6.91 6.23 6.15
C MET A 44 -7.38 4.78 6.31
N ALA A 45 -6.47 3.80 6.31
CA ALA A 45 -6.83 2.40 6.48
C ALA A 45 -7.39 2.12 7.88
N ALA A 46 -6.81 2.73 8.93
CA ALA A 46 -7.28 2.62 10.30
C ALA A 46 -8.71 3.19 10.46
N ASP A 47 -8.95 4.39 9.95
CA ASP A 47 -10.27 5.03 9.96
C ASP A 47 -11.31 4.21 9.20
N LEU A 48 -10.98 3.77 7.98
CA LEU A 48 -11.86 2.96 7.15
C LEU A 48 -12.30 1.65 7.82
N LEU A 49 -11.43 1.04 8.63
CA LEU A 49 -11.69 -0.23 9.33
C LEU A 49 -12.15 -0.05 10.78
N GLY A 50 -12.30 1.20 11.27
CA GLY A 50 -12.65 1.49 12.65
C GLY A 50 -11.62 0.96 13.66
N LYS A 51 -10.33 1.11 13.34
CA LYS A 51 -9.19 0.69 14.18
C LYS A 51 -8.37 1.89 14.62
N GLU A 52 -7.62 1.72 15.70
CA GLU A 52 -6.80 2.79 16.27
C GLU A 52 -5.57 3.13 15.40
N ALA A 53 -5.03 2.14 14.69
CA ALA A 53 -3.83 2.29 13.87
C ALA A 53 -3.82 1.32 12.68
N GLY A 54 -3.02 1.66 11.66
CA GLY A 54 -2.67 0.81 10.52
C GLY A 54 -1.15 0.71 10.40
N LEU A 55 -0.66 -0.30 9.66
CA LEU A 55 0.75 -0.46 9.35
C LEU A 55 0.91 -0.92 7.90
N PHE A 56 1.66 -0.18 7.10
CA PHE A 56 2.00 -0.55 5.73
C PHE A 56 3.07 -1.65 5.74
N VAL A 57 2.86 -2.68 4.92
CA VAL A 57 3.82 -3.77 4.74
C VAL A 57 3.95 -4.11 3.25
N PRO A 58 5.13 -4.58 2.79
CA PRO A 58 5.35 -4.84 1.36
C PRO A 58 4.52 -5.99 0.79
N THR A 59 4.06 -6.92 1.63
CA THR A 59 3.30 -8.11 1.18
C THR A 59 2.25 -8.52 2.21
N GLY A 60 1.16 -9.12 1.74
CA GLY A 60 0.15 -9.73 2.62
C GLY A 60 0.71 -10.88 3.47
N VAL A 61 1.73 -11.59 2.99
CA VAL A 61 2.42 -12.63 3.77
C VAL A 61 3.08 -12.01 5.01
N MET A 62 3.82 -10.90 4.85
CA MET A 62 4.42 -10.20 5.99
C MET A 62 3.36 -9.70 6.97
N GLY A 63 2.26 -9.12 6.48
CA GLY A 63 1.16 -8.67 7.34
C GLY A 63 0.60 -9.79 8.21
N ASN A 64 0.33 -10.96 7.62
CA ASN A 64 -0.13 -12.12 8.39
C ASN A 64 0.93 -12.65 9.37
N GLN A 65 2.21 -12.65 8.98
CA GLN A 65 3.28 -13.11 9.88
C GLN A 65 3.49 -12.18 11.07
N LEU A 66 3.37 -10.86 10.89
CA LEU A 66 3.42 -9.90 11.99
C LEU A 66 2.19 -10.01 12.90
N ALA A 67 1.01 -10.25 12.34
CA ALA A 67 -0.22 -10.38 13.13
C ALA A 67 -0.24 -11.63 14.03
N ILE A 68 0.53 -12.67 13.68
CA ILE A 68 0.58 -13.94 14.41
C ILE A 68 1.73 -13.99 15.43
N ARG A 69 2.82 -13.25 15.20
CA ARG A 69 4.02 -13.25 16.05
C ARG A 69 3.91 -12.24 17.17
#